data_AF-A0A2T7PH12-F1
#
_entry.id   AF-A0A2T7PH12-F1
#
_cell.length_a   1.000
_cell.length_b   1.000
_cell.length_c   1.000
_cell.angle_alpha   90.00
_cell.angle_beta   90.00
_cell.angle_gamma   90.00
#
_symmetry.space_group_name_H-M   'P 1'
#
loop_
_entity.id
_entity.type
_entity.pdbx_description
1 polymer ?
#
loop_
_entity_poly.entity_id
_entity_poly.type
_entity_poly.pdbx_seq_one_letter_code
_entity_poly.pdbx_strand_id
1 'polypeptide(L)'
;MVSSENASDSSHSQMTVQWLCDTLLPKIASWTSEEHLNTRITSLKLVGVDRYSLKYADLKKKYGPHLVQERPITPSAENLFPEYDWIIGNHSDELTPWIPVIAARSSYTCSYFVLPCCHHDFNRRFNQKKKGESQYRTYLTFVTQVGQVCGFQVEEDVLRIPSTKRVCQIGRHRTYSKEEEHIIDKQIQAFINDRCFLKTDKMDQSVVVSNLSLTENNHIATGDADSQDLKRSHYSVSSDNKNCPEYGKQHGVHHHQDNLLSCGGCIHTSQTSAMTVGDGGRKDGPRHWAEGFSTRSNEEPVRNCQQVLQTTKDRVVHMVFKAVMAADNAQAAVSHTGDLWRKGGSIPLSSVVEMLDRSTLEELKSQCGGVQTLLRNHSHIFQVSGGKVQLRDFSVSNPWAHKPAAKAPKKDASLCYKTTLCWFHGNHPDGCPRQAEKCNFAHGFEELRPRVEPK
;
A
#
# COMPACT_ATOMS: atom_id res chain seq x y z
N MET A 1 -12.64 -42.34 31.98
CA MET A 1 -13.89 -41.57 31.80
C MET A 1 -13.62 -40.13 32.17
N VAL A 2 -13.92 -39.23 31.23
CA VAL A 2 -13.98 -37.76 31.34
C VAL A 2 -12.61 -37.07 31.52
N SER A 3 -11.91 -36.76 30.43
CA SER A 3 -12.09 -35.58 29.55
C SER A 3 -11.57 -34.29 30.19
N SER A 4 -10.31 -33.99 29.90
CA SER A 4 -9.68 -32.69 30.05
C SER A 4 -9.73 -31.97 28.70
N GLU A 5 -10.76 -31.15 28.46
CA GLU A 5 -10.83 -30.26 27.30
C GLU A 5 -11.26 -28.84 27.71
N ASN A 6 -10.45 -27.88 27.26
CA ASN A 6 -10.77 -26.52 26.81
C ASN A 6 -11.39 -25.51 27.79
N ALA A 7 -10.52 -24.87 28.59
CA ALA A 7 -10.83 -23.62 29.30
C ALA A 7 -10.54 -22.34 28.46
N SER A 8 -9.98 -22.45 27.25
CA SER A 8 -9.64 -21.30 26.40
C SER A 8 -10.76 -20.86 25.44
N ASP A 9 -11.75 -21.72 25.19
CA ASP A 9 -12.81 -21.50 24.18
C ASP A 9 -14.01 -20.71 24.74
N SER A 10 -14.17 -20.69 26.07
CA SER A 10 -15.30 -20.03 26.74
C SER A 10 -15.19 -18.50 26.71
N SER A 11 -13.99 -17.93 26.80
CA SER A 11 -13.81 -16.48 26.86
C SER A 11 -14.13 -15.78 25.53
N HIS A 12 -13.83 -16.42 24.39
CA HIS A 12 -14.15 -15.91 23.06
C HIS A 12 -15.67 -15.94 22.80
N SER A 13 -16.33 -17.02 23.20
CA SER A 13 -17.79 -17.14 23.11
C SER A 13 -18.50 -16.12 24.01
N GLN A 14 -17.97 -15.85 25.20
CA GLN A 14 -18.55 -14.88 26.14
C GLN A 14 -18.43 -13.43 25.63
N MET A 15 -17.28 -13.05 25.05
CA MET A 15 -17.13 -11.74 24.39
C MET A 15 -18.05 -11.59 23.17
N THR A 16 -18.29 -12.69 22.44
CA THR A 16 -19.20 -12.69 21.28
C THR A 16 -20.65 -12.49 21.72
N VAL A 17 -21.09 -13.15 22.79
CA VAL A 17 -22.44 -13.01 23.35
C VAL A 17 -22.66 -11.61 23.93
N GLN A 18 -21.69 -11.07 24.67
CA GLN A 18 -21.79 -9.72 25.23
C GLN A 18 -21.88 -8.66 24.13
N TRP A 19 -21.09 -8.79 23.06
CA TRP A 19 -21.19 -7.89 21.91
C TRP A 19 -22.54 -8.00 21.19
N LEU A 20 -23.07 -9.22 21.04
CA LEU A 20 -24.39 -9.44 20.47
C LEU A 20 -25.48 -8.71 21.28
N CYS A 21 -25.47 -8.86 22.62
CA CYS A 21 -26.44 -8.24 23.51
C CYS A 21 -26.31 -6.72 23.61
N ASP A 22 -25.08 -6.20 23.76
CA ASP A 22 -24.88 -4.79 24.09
C ASP A 22 -24.76 -3.91 22.84
N THR A 23 -24.40 -4.49 21.69
CA THR A 23 -24.14 -3.73 20.46
C THR A 23 -25.06 -4.12 19.32
N LEU A 24 -25.12 -5.41 18.96
CA LEU A 24 -25.82 -5.81 17.73
C LEU A 24 -27.34 -5.79 17.89
N LEU A 25 -27.87 -6.45 18.92
CA LEU A 25 -29.31 -6.57 19.14
C LEU A 25 -30.00 -5.21 19.32
N PRO A 26 -29.45 -4.23 20.08
CA PRO A 26 -30.04 -2.90 20.18
C PRO A 26 -30.04 -2.16 18.84
N LYS A 27 -28.99 -2.33 18.02
CA LYS A 27 -28.94 -1.74 16.67
C LYS A 27 -29.93 -2.38 15.72
N ILE A 28 -30.07 -3.72 15.75
CA ILE A 28 -31.08 -4.42 14.95
C ILE A 28 -32.47 -3.97 15.36
N ALA A 29 -32.79 -3.94 16.66
CA ALA A 29 -34.09 -3.47 17.17
C ALA A 29 -34.39 -2.04 16.69
N SER A 30 -33.40 -1.14 16.80
CA SER A 30 -33.49 0.23 16.27
C SER A 30 -33.76 0.23 14.77
N TRP A 31 -32.98 -0.50 13.97
CA TRP A 31 -33.14 -0.56 12.51
C TRP A 31 -34.48 -1.16 12.08
N THR A 32 -34.99 -2.17 12.80
CA THR A 32 -36.29 -2.77 12.52
C THR A 32 -37.45 -1.86 12.90
N SER A 33 -37.25 -0.91 13.82
CA SER A 33 -38.25 0.09 14.21
C SER A 33 -38.28 1.33 13.32
N GLU A 34 -37.31 1.49 12.41
CA GLU A 34 -37.31 2.59 11.44
C GLU A 34 -38.29 2.29 10.28
N GLU A 35 -39.51 2.83 10.37
CA GLU A 35 -40.55 2.67 9.32
C GLU A 35 -40.16 3.32 7.97
N HIS A 36 -39.23 4.27 7.98
CA HIS A 36 -38.80 4.99 6.78
C HIS A 36 -37.27 5.05 6.65
N LEU A 37 -36.70 4.03 6.01
CA LEU A 37 -35.29 4.01 5.58
C LEU A 37 -35.04 5.15 4.58
N ASN A 38 -34.53 6.27 5.05
CA ASN A 38 -34.28 7.45 4.24
C ASN A 38 -32.94 7.31 3.48
N THR A 39 -32.92 6.45 2.48
CA THR A 39 -31.75 6.28 1.61
C THR A 39 -31.70 7.46 0.63
N ARG A 40 -30.76 8.39 0.83
CA ARG A 40 -30.48 9.51 -0.11
C ARG A 40 -30.20 9.05 -1.55
N ILE A 41 -29.90 7.77 -1.74
CA ILE A 41 -29.79 7.13 -3.04
C ILE A 41 -31.14 6.51 -3.37
N THR A 42 -31.89 7.14 -4.26
CA THR A 42 -33.04 6.54 -4.92
C THR A 42 -32.56 5.45 -5.87
N SER A 43 -32.39 4.22 -5.37
CA SER A 43 -32.44 3.08 -6.28
C SER A 43 -33.76 3.15 -7.03
N LEU A 44 -33.78 2.86 -8.33
CA LEU A 44 -35.04 2.80 -9.09
C LEU A 44 -36.01 1.78 -8.48
N LYS A 45 -35.54 0.91 -7.55
CA LYS A 45 -36.30 -0.10 -6.80
C LYS A 45 -37.25 -0.90 -7.70
N LEU A 46 -36.87 -1.09 -8.97
CA LEU A 46 -37.66 -1.83 -9.97
C LEU A 46 -37.87 -3.29 -9.54
N VAL A 47 -37.02 -3.77 -8.63
CA VAL A 47 -37.11 -5.09 -8.00
C VAL A 47 -36.93 -4.90 -6.49
N GLY A 48 -37.78 -5.56 -5.70
CA GLY A 48 -37.63 -5.59 -4.24
C GLY A 48 -36.30 -6.22 -3.83
N VAL A 49 -35.66 -5.68 -2.79
CA VAL A 49 -34.31 -6.10 -2.34
C VAL A 49 -34.27 -7.60 -2.05
N ASP A 50 -35.32 -8.17 -1.44
CA ASP A 50 -35.39 -9.60 -1.15
C ASP A 50 -35.39 -10.44 -2.44
N ARG A 51 -36.17 -10.03 -3.44
CA ARG A 51 -36.21 -10.70 -4.75
C ARG A 51 -34.87 -10.58 -5.49
N TYR A 52 -34.20 -9.43 -5.40
CA TYR A 52 -32.86 -9.26 -5.94
C TYR A 52 -31.85 -10.19 -5.24
N SER A 53 -31.85 -10.22 -3.91
CA SER A 53 -30.93 -11.03 -3.11
C SER A 53 -31.11 -12.52 -3.37
N LEU A 54 -32.37 -13.01 -3.41
CA LEU A 54 -32.68 -14.39 -3.77
C LEU A 54 -32.19 -14.71 -5.17
N LYS A 55 -32.48 -13.84 -6.15
CA LYS A 55 -32.03 -14.07 -7.53
C LYS A 55 -30.51 -14.05 -7.66
N TYR A 56 -29.84 -13.15 -6.97
CA TYR A 56 -28.38 -13.07 -6.93
C TYR A 56 -27.78 -14.34 -6.32
N ALA A 57 -28.35 -14.85 -5.22
CA ALA A 57 -27.92 -16.10 -4.59
C ALA A 57 -28.10 -17.30 -5.54
N ASP A 58 -29.24 -17.39 -6.23
CA ASP A 58 -29.50 -18.42 -7.24
C ASP A 58 -28.50 -18.36 -8.38
N LEU A 59 -28.23 -17.16 -8.91
CA LEU A 59 -27.25 -16.95 -9.96
C LEU A 59 -25.84 -17.33 -9.49
N LYS A 60 -25.48 -16.98 -8.26
CA LYS A 60 -24.17 -17.34 -7.68
C LYS A 60 -24.03 -18.85 -7.52
N LYS A 61 -25.09 -19.55 -7.10
CA LYS A 61 -25.10 -21.02 -7.00
C LYS A 61 -25.02 -21.68 -8.38
N LYS A 62 -25.75 -21.14 -9.37
CA LYS A 62 -25.81 -21.70 -10.73
C LYS A 62 -24.53 -21.44 -11.53
N TYR A 63 -24.00 -20.22 -11.46
CA TYR A 63 -22.91 -19.75 -12.32
C TYR A 63 -21.55 -19.59 -11.63
N GLY A 64 -21.54 -19.33 -10.32
CA GLY A 64 -20.32 -19.09 -9.56
C GLY A 64 -19.26 -20.19 -9.70
N PRO A 65 -19.59 -21.49 -9.55
CA PRO A 65 -18.59 -22.56 -9.58
C PRO A 65 -17.77 -22.67 -10.87
N HIS A 66 -18.26 -22.16 -12.01
CA HIS A 66 -17.55 -22.23 -13.29
C HIS A 66 -17.08 -20.87 -13.81
N LEU A 67 -17.57 -19.76 -13.24
CA LEU A 67 -17.12 -18.41 -13.61
C LEU A 67 -16.06 -17.84 -12.68
N VAL A 68 -15.98 -18.34 -11.44
CA VAL A 68 -15.12 -17.79 -10.40
C VAL A 68 -14.08 -18.82 -10.00
N GLN A 69 -12.82 -18.43 -10.11
CA GLN A 69 -11.70 -19.19 -9.60
C GLN A 69 -10.93 -18.34 -8.59
N GLU A 70 -10.66 -18.91 -7.42
CA GLU A 70 -9.78 -18.30 -6.43
C GLU A 70 -8.43 -19.01 -6.48
N ARG A 71 -7.39 -18.27 -6.87
CA ARG A 71 -6.02 -18.77 -6.91
C ARG A 71 -5.01 -17.63 -6.80
N PRO A 72 -3.82 -17.89 -6.24
CA PRO A 72 -2.71 -16.95 -6.37
C PRO A 72 -2.32 -16.82 -7.84
N ILE A 73 -1.98 -15.60 -8.24
CA ILE A 73 -1.41 -15.31 -9.56
C ILE A 73 0.02 -14.84 -9.34
N THR A 74 0.98 -15.62 -9.83
CA THR A 74 2.40 -15.27 -9.84
C THR A 74 2.76 -14.75 -11.22
N PRO A 75 3.18 -13.48 -11.38
CA PRO A 75 3.58 -12.92 -12.66
C PRO A 75 4.75 -13.71 -13.28
N SER A 76 4.41 -14.61 -14.19
CA SER A 76 5.30 -15.60 -14.79
C SER A 76 4.64 -16.19 -16.04
N ALA A 77 5.41 -16.91 -16.85
CA ALA A 77 4.93 -17.54 -18.06
C ALA A 77 3.81 -18.59 -17.82
N GLU A 78 3.65 -19.08 -16.59
CA GLU A 78 2.59 -20.02 -16.21
C GLU A 78 1.22 -19.35 -16.06
N ASN A 79 1.17 -18.02 -15.98
CA ASN A 79 -0.05 -17.23 -15.76
C ASN A 79 -0.37 -16.35 -16.98
N LEU A 80 -0.37 -16.98 -18.15
CA LEU A 80 -0.78 -16.39 -19.42
C LEU A 80 -2.16 -16.93 -19.85
N PHE A 81 -2.84 -16.12 -20.65
CA PHE A 81 -4.25 -16.26 -20.98
C PHE A 81 -4.50 -16.08 -22.50
N PRO A 82 -3.79 -16.84 -23.37
CA PRO A 82 -3.83 -16.64 -24.83
C PRO A 82 -5.22 -16.82 -25.45
N GLU A 83 -6.11 -17.56 -24.79
CA GLU A 83 -7.48 -17.84 -25.20
C GLU A 83 -8.45 -16.68 -24.96
N TYR A 84 -8.02 -15.64 -24.22
CA TYR A 84 -8.87 -14.52 -23.85
C TYR A 84 -8.48 -13.22 -24.55
N ASP A 85 -9.48 -12.52 -25.08
CA ASP A 85 -9.29 -11.24 -25.76
C ASP A 85 -9.04 -10.07 -24.80
N TRP A 86 -9.46 -10.19 -23.54
CA TRP A 86 -9.44 -9.11 -22.56
C TRP A 86 -8.98 -9.57 -21.18
N ILE A 87 -8.03 -8.84 -20.61
CA ILE A 87 -7.68 -8.92 -19.19
C ILE A 87 -8.20 -7.68 -18.47
N ILE A 88 -9.06 -7.88 -17.46
CA ILE A 88 -9.72 -6.80 -16.72
C ILE A 88 -9.24 -6.79 -15.28
N GLY A 89 -8.43 -5.79 -14.92
CA GLY A 89 -8.01 -5.48 -13.56
C GLY A 89 -8.97 -4.53 -12.86
N ASN A 90 -10.07 -5.04 -12.32
CA ASN A 90 -10.98 -4.23 -11.51
C ASN A 90 -10.48 -4.19 -10.06
N HIS A 91 -9.94 -3.05 -9.62
CA HIS A 91 -9.36 -2.90 -8.28
C HIS A 91 -8.30 -3.97 -7.96
N SER A 92 -7.41 -4.25 -8.92
CA SER A 92 -6.52 -5.41 -8.88
C SER A 92 -5.30 -5.29 -7.95
N ASP A 93 -5.28 -4.33 -7.03
CA ASP A 93 -4.25 -4.14 -5.99
C ASP A 93 -2.80 -4.33 -6.49
N GLU A 94 -2.03 -5.28 -5.95
CA GLU A 94 -0.65 -5.56 -6.37
C GLU A 94 -0.52 -5.93 -7.84
N LEU A 95 -1.58 -6.50 -8.44
CA LEU A 95 -1.59 -6.89 -9.85
C LEU A 95 -1.81 -5.72 -10.80
N THR A 96 -2.17 -4.53 -10.31
CA THR A 96 -2.40 -3.33 -11.15
C THR A 96 -1.31 -3.11 -12.23
N PRO A 97 -0.01 -3.03 -11.90
CA PRO A 97 1.05 -2.90 -12.92
C PRO A 97 1.27 -4.17 -13.75
N TRP A 98 0.83 -5.33 -13.27
CA TRP A 98 0.96 -6.60 -13.99
C TRP A 98 -0.12 -6.80 -15.04
N ILE A 99 -1.29 -6.13 -14.94
CA ILE A 99 -2.40 -6.30 -15.90
C ILE A 99 -1.97 -6.01 -17.35
N PRO A 100 -1.30 -4.87 -17.67
CA PRO A 100 -0.82 -4.64 -19.03
C PRO A 100 0.25 -5.64 -19.48
N VAL A 101 1.10 -6.10 -18.56
CA VAL A 101 2.17 -7.08 -18.85
C VAL A 101 1.57 -8.45 -19.20
N ILE A 102 0.61 -8.91 -18.40
CA ILE A 102 -0.09 -10.19 -18.61
C ILE A 102 -0.82 -10.15 -19.95
N ALA A 103 -1.56 -9.08 -20.24
CA ALA A 103 -2.22 -8.93 -21.54
C ALA A 103 -1.20 -8.92 -22.68
N ALA A 104 -0.10 -8.17 -22.53
CA ALA A 104 0.94 -8.09 -23.55
C ALA A 104 1.54 -9.44 -23.89
N ARG A 105 1.85 -10.25 -22.88
CA ARG A 105 2.49 -11.56 -23.01
C ARG A 105 1.53 -12.71 -23.30
N SER A 106 0.22 -12.52 -23.11
CA SER A 106 -0.78 -13.56 -23.36
C SER A 106 -1.06 -13.73 -24.84
N SER A 107 -1.28 -12.63 -25.57
CA SER A 107 -1.46 -12.66 -27.02
C SER A 107 -1.30 -11.25 -27.61
N TYR A 108 -0.78 -11.15 -28.83
CA TYR A 108 -0.67 -9.90 -29.58
C TYR A 108 -2.02 -9.15 -29.68
N THR A 109 -3.14 -9.87 -29.85
CA THR A 109 -4.49 -9.29 -29.96
C THR A 109 -5.16 -9.03 -28.61
N CYS A 110 -4.57 -9.50 -27.51
CA CYS A 110 -5.15 -9.32 -26.18
C CYS A 110 -5.13 -7.84 -25.77
N SER A 111 -6.28 -7.36 -25.31
CA SER A 111 -6.50 -6.02 -24.79
C SER A 111 -6.52 -6.04 -23.27
N TYR A 112 -6.37 -4.88 -22.64
CA TYR A 112 -6.54 -4.75 -21.20
C TYR A 112 -7.39 -3.56 -20.79
N PHE A 113 -8.00 -3.72 -19.62
CA PHE A 113 -8.60 -2.66 -18.83
C PHE A 113 -8.03 -2.75 -17.42
N VAL A 114 -7.66 -1.61 -16.82
CA VAL A 114 -7.27 -1.57 -15.41
C VAL A 114 -7.90 -0.37 -14.72
N LEU A 115 -8.37 -0.58 -13.49
CA LEU A 115 -8.85 0.46 -12.58
C LEU A 115 -7.89 0.57 -11.38
N PRO A 116 -6.86 1.44 -11.46
CA PRO A 116 -5.85 1.54 -10.42
C PRO A 116 -6.44 2.11 -9.11
N CYS A 117 -6.33 1.36 -8.03
CA CYS A 117 -6.78 1.79 -6.69
C CYS A 117 -5.67 1.81 -5.64
N CYS A 118 -4.78 0.82 -5.59
CA CYS A 118 -3.71 0.75 -4.61
C CYS A 118 -2.38 1.07 -5.27
N HIS A 119 -1.50 1.79 -4.56
CA HIS A 119 -0.24 2.31 -5.11
C HIS A 119 0.85 1.24 -5.02
N HIS A 120 0.83 0.26 -5.93
CA HIS A 120 1.81 -0.82 -6.01
C HIS A 120 2.70 -0.67 -7.24
N ASP A 121 3.98 -0.91 -7.03
CA ASP A 121 4.94 -1.20 -8.09
C ASP A 121 4.97 -2.71 -8.33
N PHE A 122 5.87 -3.21 -9.18
CA PHE A 122 5.92 -4.64 -9.54
C PHE A 122 6.17 -5.57 -8.34
N ASN A 123 7.09 -5.24 -7.43
CA ASN A 123 7.45 -6.09 -6.27
C ASN A 123 7.35 -5.37 -4.91
N ARG A 124 6.84 -4.13 -4.87
CA ARG A 124 6.84 -3.27 -3.67
C ARG A 124 5.76 -2.21 -3.72
N ARG A 125 5.65 -1.39 -2.67
CA ARG A 125 4.80 -0.20 -2.70
C ARG A 125 5.38 0.88 -3.60
N PHE A 126 4.51 1.54 -4.36
CA PHE A 126 4.88 2.67 -5.20
C PHE A 126 5.11 3.91 -4.33
N ASN A 127 6.36 4.41 -4.32
CA ASN A 127 6.80 5.49 -3.43
C ASN A 127 7.22 6.78 -4.17
N GLN A 128 7.05 6.84 -5.50
CA GLN A 128 7.38 8.03 -6.28
C GLN A 128 6.29 9.10 -6.11
N LYS A 129 6.69 10.38 -6.10
CA LYS A 129 5.78 11.51 -6.04
C LYS A 129 6.36 12.68 -6.84
N LYS A 130 5.64 13.15 -7.85
CA LYS A 130 6.03 14.34 -8.61
C LYS A 130 5.61 15.61 -7.85
N LYS A 131 6.46 16.63 -7.87
CA LYS A 131 6.17 17.94 -7.26
C LYS A 131 5.01 18.59 -8.02
N GLY A 132 4.01 19.09 -7.31
CA GLY A 132 2.84 19.73 -7.90
C GLY A 132 1.69 18.79 -8.26
N GLU A 133 1.87 17.47 -8.19
CA GLU A 133 0.83 16.49 -8.48
C GLU A 133 0.31 15.76 -7.23
N SER A 134 -0.93 15.26 -7.33
CA SER A 134 -1.44 14.32 -6.33
C SER A 134 -0.73 12.97 -6.44
N GLN A 135 -0.61 12.25 -5.32
CA GLN A 135 -0.03 10.89 -5.31
C GLN A 135 -0.73 9.97 -6.31
N TYR A 136 -2.06 10.08 -6.42
CA TYR A 136 -2.86 9.27 -7.32
C TYR A 136 -2.58 9.61 -8.79
N ARG A 137 -2.43 10.89 -9.14
CA ARG A 137 -2.07 11.29 -10.51
C ARG A 137 -0.69 10.77 -10.91
N THR A 138 0.31 10.95 -10.05
CA THR A 138 1.65 10.42 -10.30
C THR A 138 1.63 8.90 -10.49
N TYR A 139 0.78 8.20 -9.75
CA TYR A 139 0.60 6.76 -9.90
C TYR A 139 -0.10 6.37 -11.20
N LEU A 140 -1.16 7.09 -11.61
CA LEU A 140 -1.79 6.88 -12.91
C LEU A 140 -0.77 7.04 -14.05
N THR A 141 0.08 8.06 -13.98
CA THR A 141 1.17 8.24 -14.97
C THR A 141 2.13 7.05 -15.01
N PHE A 142 2.45 6.46 -13.85
CA PHE A 142 3.25 5.23 -13.80
C PHE A 142 2.54 4.06 -14.47
N VAL A 143 1.26 3.83 -14.19
CA VAL A 143 0.49 2.74 -14.84
C VAL A 143 0.36 2.99 -16.36
N THR A 144 0.22 4.25 -16.79
CA THR A 144 0.27 4.63 -18.22
C THR A 144 1.61 4.25 -18.83
N GLN A 145 2.71 4.57 -18.16
CA GLN A 145 4.06 4.22 -18.63
C GLN A 145 4.22 2.70 -18.77
N VAL A 146 3.71 1.93 -17.81
CA VAL A 146 3.73 0.45 -17.89
C VAL A 146 2.98 -0.02 -19.14
N GLY A 147 1.79 0.50 -19.39
CA GLY A 147 1.02 0.18 -20.60
C GLY A 147 1.73 0.56 -21.91
N GLN A 148 2.40 1.71 -21.94
CA GLN A 148 3.18 2.17 -23.10
C GLN A 148 4.40 1.27 -23.35
N VAL A 149 5.13 0.88 -22.31
CA VAL A 149 6.25 -0.07 -22.41
C VAL A 149 5.76 -1.45 -22.88
N CYS A 150 4.55 -1.84 -22.50
CA CYS A 150 3.89 -3.04 -23.00
C CYS A 150 3.42 -2.92 -24.47
N GLY A 151 3.76 -1.81 -25.13
CA GLY A 151 3.46 -1.53 -26.53
C GLY A 151 1.98 -1.29 -26.80
N PHE A 152 1.23 -0.76 -25.82
CA PHE A 152 -0.17 -0.36 -26.01
C PHE A 152 -0.30 1.16 -26.19
N GLN A 153 -1.24 1.54 -27.05
CA GLN A 153 -1.81 2.88 -27.03
C GLN A 153 -2.74 2.97 -25.81
N VAL A 154 -2.26 3.64 -24.75
CA VAL A 154 -2.99 3.74 -23.49
C VAL A 154 -4.00 4.89 -23.55
N GLU A 155 -5.26 4.54 -23.39
CA GLU A 155 -6.37 5.47 -23.23
C GLU A 155 -6.73 5.62 -21.74
N GLU A 156 -7.24 6.78 -21.35
CA GLU A 156 -7.71 7.08 -19.99
C GLU A 156 -9.19 7.47 -20.03
N ASP A 157 -10.00 6.94 -19.10
CA ASP A 157 -11.40 7.32 -18.94
C ASP A 157 -11.78 7.44 -17.46
N VAL A 158 -12.87 8.16 -17.17
CA VAL A 158 -13.38 8.45 -15.83
C VAL A 158 -14.72 7.77 -15.62
N LEU A 159 -14.71 6.68 -14.86
CA LEU A 159 -15.90 5.88 -14.58
C LEU A 159 -16.90 6.64 -13.70
N ARG A 160 -18.20 6.43 -13.97
CA ARG A 160 -19.31 6.93 -13.14
C ARG A 160 -19.54 6.05 -11.91
N ILE A 161 -18.52 5.95 -11.05
CA ILE A 161 -18.58 5.21 -9.78
C ILE A 161 -18.38 6.16 -8.60
N PRO A 162 -18.92 5.85 -7.40
CA PRO A 162 -18.77 6.67 -6.21
C PRO A 162 -17.39 6.50 -5.55
N SER A 163 -16.31 6.66 -6.32
CA SER A 163 -14.92 6.54 -5.87
C SER A 163 -14.10 7.79 -6.22
N THR A 164 -13.17 8.15 -5.34
CA THR A 164 -12.14 9.17 -5.65
C THR A 164 -11.07 8.61 -6.59
N LYS A 165 -10.96 7.28 -6.69
CA LYS A 165 -10.10 6.54 -7.61
C LYS A 165 -10.96 5.86 -8.68
N ARG A 166 -11.40 6.67 -9.64
CA ARG A 166 -12.37 6.29 -10.69
C ARG A 166 -11.79 6.40 -12.10
N VAL A 167 -10.51 6.72 -12.20
CA VAL A 167 -9.82 6.82 -13.49
C VAL A 167 -9.36 5.42 -13.86
N CYS A 168 -9.79 4.93 -15.02
CA CYS A 168 -9.33 3.65 -15.59
C CYS A 168 -8.44 3.90 -16.80
N GLN A 169 -7.66 2.88 -17.15
CA GLN A 169 -6.76 2.89 -18.30
C GLN A 169 -7.02 1.66 -19.17
N ILE A 170 -6.97 1.85 -20.49
CA ILE A 170 -7.37 0.86 -21.47
C ILE A 170 -6.28 0.77 -22.54
N GLY A 171 -5.86 -0.45 -22.90
CA GLY A 171 -5.01 -0.70 -24.05
C GLY A 171 -5.70 -1.63 -25.03
N ARG A 172 -6.21 -1.09 -26.14
CA ARG A 172 -6.88 -1.87 -27.21
C ARG A 172 -5.99 -2.12 -28.42
N HIS A 173 -5.07 -1.19 -28.68
CA HIS A 173 -4.28 -1.17 -29.90
C HIS A 173 -2.78 -1.24 -29.57
N ARG A 174 -2.04 -1.97 -30.39
CA ARG A 174 -0.58 -2.06 -30.32
C ARG A 174 0.05 -0.86 -31.02
N THR A 175 1.18 -0.40 -30.50
CA THR A 175 1.99 0.68 -31.08
C THR A 175 3.11 0.17 -31.98
N TYR A 176 3.14 -1.13 -32.24
CA TYR A 176 4.20 -1.86 -32.94
C TYR A 176 3.58 -2.95 -33.80
N SER A 177 4.31 -3.45 -34.80
CA SER A 177 3.84 -4.54 -35.68
C SER A 177 4.08 -5.92 -35.05
N LYS A 178 3.40 -6.96 -35.52
CA LYS A 178 3.52 -8.30 -34.92
C LYS A 178 4.94 -8.85 -34.97
N GLU A 179 5.73 -8.47 -35.96
CA GLU A 179 7.13 -8.89 -36.13
C GLU A 179 8.05 -8.36 -35.02
N GLU A 180 7.68 -7.22 -34.41
CA GLU A 180 8.45 -6.54 -33.37
C GLU A 180 8.13 -7.04 -31.95
N GLU A 181 7.19 -7.99 -31.79
CA GLU A 181 6.73 -8.51 -30.49
C GLU A 181 7.88 -8.99 -29.59
N HIS A 182 8.87 -9.66 -30.18
CA HIS A 182 10.05 -10.12 -29.46
C HIS A 182 10.97 -8.99 -28.96
N ILE A 183 10.93 -7.82 -29.61
CA ILE A 183 11.67 -6.61 -29.18
C ILE A 183 10.94 -5.99 -27.99
N ILE A 184 9.61 -5.86 -28.09
CA ILE A 184 8.78 -5.32 -27.03
C ILE A 184 8.83 -6.20 -25.79
N ASP A 185 8.80 -7.53 -25.91
CA ASP A 185 8.92 -8.42 -24.76
C ASP A 185 10.26 -8.23 -24.01
N LYS A 186 11.37 -8.03 -24.74
CA LYS A 186 12.66 -7.68 -24.14
C LYS A 186 12.63 -6.33 -23.42
N GLN A 187 11.94 -5.33 -23.99
CA GLN A 187 11.77 -4.02 -23.36
C GLN A 187 10.92 -4.10 -22.08
N ILE A 188 9.83 -4.88 -22.11
CA ILE A 188 8.99 -5.17 -20.94
C ILE A 188 9.85 -5.79 -19.84
N GLN A 189 10.63 -6.82 -20.18
CA GLN A 189 11.48 -7.48 -19.19
C GLN A 189 12.55 -6.54 -18.61
N ALA A 190 13.19 -5.74 -19.45
CA ALA A 190 14.18 -4.76 -19.01
C ALA A 190 13.57 -3.71 -18.08
N PHE A 191 12.36 -3.23 -18.37
CA PHE A 191 11.64 -2.28 -17.54
C PHE A 191 11.25 -2.87 -16.18
N ILE A 192 10.74 -4.12 -16.16
CA ILE A 192 10.42 -4.82 -14.91
C ILE A 192 11.68 -4.98 -14.06
N ASN A 193 12.79 -5.40 -14.67
CA ASN A 193 14.07 -5.57 -13.99
C ASN A 193 14.53 -4.24 -13.38
N ASP A 194 14.63 -3.16 -14.18
CA ASP A 194 15.01 -1.83 -13.70
C ASP A 194 14.18 -1.42 -12.48
N ARG A 195 12.85 -1.54 -12.57
CA ARG A 195 11.94 -1.21 -11.47
C ARG A 195 12.17 -2.09 -10.25
N CYS A 196 12.35 -3.40 -10.40
CA CYS A 196 12.57 -4.29 -9.26
C CYS A 196 13.93 -4.07 -8.58
N PHE A 197 14.98 -3.72 -9.36
CA PHE A 197 16.36 -3.53 -8.92
C PHE A 197 16.75 -2.08 -8.60
N LEU A 198 15.82 -1.11 -8.62
CA LEU A 198 16.09 0.22 -8.08
C LEU A 198 16.53 0.09 -6.62
N LYS A 199 17.85 0.00 -6.41
CA LYS A 199 18.50 -0.13 -5.11
C LYS A 199 18.24 1.12 -4.30
N THR A 200 18.08 0.84 -3.02
CA THR A 200 18.40 1.59 -1.81
C THR A 200 19.65 2.50 -1.87
N ASP A 201 19.77 3.42 -2.82
CA ASP A 201 20.85 4.43 -2.83
C ASP A 201 20.34 5.78 -2.28
N LYS A 202 19.92 5.75 -1.00
CA LYS A 202 19.85 6.93 -0.14
C LYS A 202 20.60 6.66 1.16
N MET A 203 21.85 6.22 1.05
CA MET A 203 22.85 6.31 2.12
C MET A 203 24.22 6.34 1.44
N ASP A 204 24.64 7.54 1.06
CA ASP A 204 25.94 8.15 1.37
C ASP A 204 26.18 9.30 0.37
N GLN A 205 25.77 10.50 0.75
CA GLN A 205 26.23 11.74 0.09
C GLN A 205 27.30 12.34 1.00
N SER A 206 28.50 11.80 0.93
CA SER A 206 29.71 12.53 1.24
C SER A 206 30.84 12.00 0.36
N VAL A 207 31.65 12.92 -0.17
CA VAL A 207 32.83 12.65 -1.03
C VAL A 207 32.50 12.35 -2.50
N VAL A 208 32.11 13.37 -3.26
CA VAL A 208 32.97 13.93 -4.35
C VAL A 208 32.54 15.39 -4.54
N VAL A 209 33.23 16.31 -3.87
CA VAL A 209 33.28 17.72 -4.30
C VAL A 209 34.54 17.83 -5.13
N SER A 210 34.42 18.19 -6.40
CA SER A 210 35.08 19.38 -6.97
C SER A 210 34.96 19.45 -8.49
N ASN A 211 34.73 20.68 -8.95
CA ASN A 211 34.88 21.19 -10.31
C ASN A 211 33.66 21.07 -11.23
N LEU A 212 32.68 21.95 -11.00
CA LEU A 212 32.36 22.94 -12.03
C LEU A 212 31.73 24.18 -11.37
N SER A 213 32.52 25.25 -11.30
CA SER A 213 32.07 26.60 -10.94
C SER A 213 32.27 27.49 -12.16
N LEU A 214 31.15 28.04 -12.65
CA LEU A 214 30.95 29.43 -13.14
C LEU A 214 31.83 29.86 -14.33
N THR A 215 31.39 30.57 -15.37
CA THR A 215 30.22 31.41 -15.66
C THR A 215 30.35 31.85 -17.13
N GLU A 216 29.21 31.96 -17.82
CA GLU A 216 28.80 33.07 -18.72
C GLU A 216 29.87 33.86 -19.53
N ASN A 217 29.78 33.81 -20.87
CA ASN A 217 29.15 34.83 -21.73
C ASN A 217 29.78 34.97 -23.13
N ASN A 218 28.88 35.29 -24.08
CA ASN A 218 29.04 36.02 -25.35
C ASN A 218 29.53 35.31 -26.62
N HIS A 219 28.54 35.14 -27.51
CA HIS A 219 28.53 35.41 -28.95
C HIS A 219 29.81 36.01 -29.56
N ILE A 220 30.24 35.46 -30.71
CA ILE A 220 30.14 36.09 -32.04
C ILE A 220 30.44 35.02 -33.12
N ALA A 221 29.71 35.16 -34.22
CA ALA A 221 29.69 34.31 -35.40
C ALA A 221 30.97 34.40 -36.26
N THR A 222 31.25 33.30 -36.97
CA THR A 222 31.65 33.16 -38.40
C THR A 222 32.28 31.77 -38.49
N GLY A 223 31.78 30.81 -39.26
CA GLY A 223 31.75 30.85 -40.71
C GLY A 223 32.75 29.79 -41.21
N ASP A 224 32.34 29.07 -42.25
CA ASP A 224 33.13 28.20 -43.13
C ASP A 224 33.25 26.70 -42.80
N ALA A 225 32.44 25.97 -43.58
CA ALA A 225 32.78 24.80 -44.39
C ALA A 225 34.25 24.34 -44.33
N ASP A 226 34.49 23.03 -44.21
CA ASP A 226 34.47 22.21 -45.42
C ASP A 226 34.47 20.71 -45.11
N SER A 227 33.90 19.99 -46.06
CA SER A 227 33.93 18.54 -46.17
C SER A 227 35.29 18.08 -46.67
N GLN A 228 35.64 16.84 -46.33
CA GLN A 228 36.47 15.86 -47.05
C GLN A 228 37.60 15.29 -46.19
N ASP A 229 37.53 14.03 -45.76
CA ASP A 229 37.69 12.77 -46.52
C ASP A 229 39.15 12.27 -46.47
N LEU A 230 39.28 10.94 -46.36
CA LEU A 230 40.44 10.15 -46.77
C LEU A 230 41.77 10.27 -45.97
N LYS A 231 42.08 9.27 -45.12
CA LYS A 231 42.98 8.14 -45.52
C LYS A 231 43.36 7.21 -44.36
N ARG A 232 42.90 5.97 -44.55
CA ARG A 232 43.54 4.67 -44.31
C ARG A 232 45.07 4.65 -44.26
N SER A 233 45.62 4.03 -43.21
CA SER A 233 46.78 3.12 -43.17
C SER A 233 47.17 2.92 -41.69
N HIS A 234 47.76 1.84 -41.19
CA HIS A 234 47.89 0.42 -41.54
C HIS A 234 48.83 -0.14 -40.44
N TYR A 235 48.71 -1.43 -40.09
CA TYR A 235 49.68 -2.25 -39.32
C TYR A 235 49.89 -1.91 -37.82
N SER A 236 50.10 -2.83 -36.88
CA SER A 236 50.00 -4.30 -36.82
C SER A 236 50.54 -4.79 -35.46
N VAL A 237 49.90 -5.82 -34.92
CA VAL A 237 50.49 -7.09 -34.42
C VAL A 237 51.27 -7.12 -33.08
N SER A 238 50.99 -8.25 -32.40
CA SER A 238 51.76 -9.00 -31.39
C SER A 238 51.53 -8.64 -29.92
N SER A 239 50.83 -9.47 -29.13
CA SER A 239 51.11 -10.85 -28.65
C SER A 239 51.91 -10.84 -27.35
N ASP A 240 51.31 -11.29 -26.24
CA ASP A 240 51.79 -12.45 -25.46
C ASP A 240 51.09 -12.60 -24.09
N ASN A 241 50.33 -13.69 -23.98
CA ASN A 241 50.56 -14.85 -23.12
C ASN A 241 50.70 -14.74 -21.57
N LYS A 242 49.99 -15.68 -20.91
CA LYS A 242 50.21 -16.35 -19.60
C LYS A 242 49.96 -15.56 -18.29
N ASN A 243 49.02 -16.03 -17.46
CA ASN A 243 49.27 -17.12 -16.50
C ASN A 243 48.03 -17.42 -15.64
N CYS A 244 47.84 -18.71 -15.38
CA CYS A 244 46.97 -19.28 -14.36
C CYS A 244 47.84 -19.63 -13.13
N PRO A 245 47.25 -19.83 -11.94
CA PRO A 245 47.79 -20.83 -11.03
C PRO A 245 46.75 -21.87 -10.60
N GLU A 246 47.20 -23.11 -10.72
CA GLU A 246 46.62 -24.36 -10.29
C GLU A 246 46.91 -24.60 -8.80
N TYR A 247 45.97 -25.20 -8.05
CA TYR A 247 46.27 -25.99 -6.86
C TYR A 247 45.20 -27.08 -6.70
N GLY A 248 45.62 -28.33 -6.92
CA GLY A 248 44.80 -29.51 -6.69
C GLY A 248 44.78 -29.96 -5.24
N LYS A 249 43.82 -30.84 -4.91
CA LYS A 249 43.99 -31.96 -3.97
C LYS A 249 42.89 -33.01 -4.18
N GLN A 250 43.31 -34.25 -4.04
CA GLN A 250 42.70 -35.50 -4.49
C GLN A 250 41.76 -36.16 -3.46
N HIS A 251 41.10 -37.21 -3.96
CA HIS A 251 40.65 -38.46 -3.31
C HIS A 251 39.20 -38.57 -2.80
N GLY A 252 38.53 -39.63 -3.28
CA GLY A 252 37.35 -40.23 -2.63
C GLY A 252 36.41 -40.96 -3.59
N VAL A 253 36.79 -42.19 -3.97
CA VAL A 253 36.02 -43.16 -4.77
C VAL A 253 34.83 -43.71 -3.96
N HIS A 254 33.65 -43.90 -4.55
CA HIS A 254 32.79 -45.07 -4.29
C HIS A 254 31.71 -45.29 -5.37
N HIS A 255 31.67 -46.53 -5.85
CA HIS A 255 30.73 -47.15 -6.81
C HIS A 255 29.34 -47.42 -6.22
N HIS A 256 28.30 -47.34 -7.07
CA HIS A 256 27.21 -48.33 -7.32
C HIS A 256 26.09 -47.62 -8.11
N GLN A 257 25.90 -47.83 -9.41
CA GLN A 257 25.31 -48.97 -10.14
C GLN A 257 23.88 -49.39 -9.72
N ASP A 258 22.98 -49.03 -10.64
CA ASP A 258 22.08 -49.91 -11.39
C ASP A 258 20.62 -50.11 -10.98
N ASN A 259 19.83 -50.04 -12.06
CA ASN A 259 18.57 -50.72 -12.38
C ASN A 259 17.26 -50.02 -12.04
N LEU A 260 16.19 -50.14 -12.83
CA LEU A 260 15.90 -50.40 -14.26
C LEU A 260 14.35 -50.54 -14.29
N LEU A 261 13.75 -50.45 -15.50
CA LEU A 261 12.39 -50.86 -15.91
C LEU A 261 11.34 -49.74 -15.87
N SER A 262 10.97 -49.09 -16.98
CA SER A 262 10.45 -49.57 -18.29
C SER A 262 8.97 -50.00 -18.26
N CYS A 263 8.13 -49.20 -18.94
CA CYS A 263 7.10 -49.60 -19.93
C CYS A 263 6.31 -48.30 -20.24
N GLY A 264 6.11 -47.81 -21.47
CA GLY A 264 6.05 -48.44 -22.78
C GLY A 264 4.64 -48.17 -23.35
N GLY A 265 4.52 -47.36 -24.40
CA GLY A 265 3.24 -47.11 -25.09
C GLY A 265 3.18 -45.81 -25.90
N CYS A 266 3.78 -45.83 -27.09
CA CYS A 266 3.79 -44.75 -28.09
C CYS A 266 2.57 -44.84 -29.02
N ILE A 267 1.99 -43.70 -29.46
CA ILE A 267 1.42 -43.53 -30.82
C ILE A 267 1.69 -42.10 -31.34
N HIS A 268 2.47 -42.07 -32.43
CA HIS A 268 2.74 -41.10 -33.51
C HIS A 268 1.96 -39.76 -33.58
N THR A 269 2.64 -38.61 -33.47
CA THR A 269 3.31 -37.75 -34.50
C THR A 269 2.40 -36.90 -35.41
N SER A 270 2.58 -35.58 -35.35
CA SER A 270 2.91 -34.74 -36.52
C SER A 270 3.68 -33.49 -36.05
N GLN A 271 4.89 -33.37 -36.56
CA GLN A 271 5.91 -32.36 -36.25
C GLN A 271 5.77 -31.12 -37.15
N THR A 272 6.11 -29.95 -36.62
CA THR A 272 6.85 -28.93 -37.37
C THR A 272 7.89 -28.27 -36.44
N SER A 273 9.11 -28.78 -36.55
CA SER A 273 10.45 -28.17 -36.41
C SER A 273 10.68 -26.99 -35.45
N ALA A 274 11.32 -27.29 -34.32
CA ALA A 274 12.22 -26.38 -33.60
C ALA A 274 13.66 -26.90 -33.74
N MET A 275 14.58 -26.03 -34.18
CA MET A 275 16.01 -26.34 -34.26
C MET A 275 16.63 -26.29 -32.87
N THR A 276 17.23 -27.40 -32.45
CA THR A 276 18.07 -27.53 -31.25
C THR A 276 19.52 -27.22 -31.56
N VAL A 277 20.18 -26.47 -30.68
CA VAL A 277 21.62 -26.57 -30.39
C VAL A 277 21.73 -26.71 -28.86
N GLY A 278 22.27 -27.83 -28.40
CA GLY A 278 22.51 -28.14 -26.97
C GLY A 278 23.77 -27.45 -26.44
N ASP A 279 24.25 -27.64 -25.22
CA ASP A 279 23.84 -28.34 -24.00
C ASP A 279 24.59 -27.62 -22.86
N GLY A 280 24.05 -27.58 -21.64
CA GLY A 280 24.63 -26.91 -20.50
C GLY A 280 23.64 -26.78 -19.35
N GLY A 281 23.26 -27.91 -18.77
CA GLY A 281 22.24 -28.03 -17.73
C GLY A 281 22.42 -27.06 -16.55
N ARG A 282 21.45 -26.17 -16.39
CA ARG A 282 20.98 -25.66 -15.10
C ARG A 282 19.49 -25.97 -15.02
N LYS A 283 19.08 -26.63 -13.93
CA LYS A 283 17.67 -26.83 -13.58
C LYS A 283 17.10 -25.47 -13.16
N ASP A 284 16.73 -24.64 -14.12
CA ASP A 284 15.98 -23.43 -13.85
C ASP A 284 14.52 -23.83 -13.63
N GLY A 285 14.04 -23.67 -12.39
CA GLY A 285 12.61 -23.61 -12.12
C GLY A 285 11.94 -22.45 -12.86
N PRO A 286 10.62 -22.27 -12.73
CA PRO A 286 9.88 -21.25 -13.49
C PRO A 286 10.51 -19.88 -13.22
N ARG A 287 11.13 -19.27 -14.23
CA ARG A 287 11.71 -17.93 -14.10
C ARG A 287 10.57 -16.93 -13.88
N HIS A 288 10.37 -16.51 -12.64
CA HIS A 288 9.49 -15.40 -12.29
C HIS A 288 9.90 -14.15 -13.07
N TRP A 289 8.93 -13.33 -13.51
CA TRP A 289 9.24 -12.11 -14.28
C TRP A 289 9.88 -11.02 -13.45
N ALA A 290 9.71 -11.04 -12.12
CA ALA A 290 10.32 -10.13 -11.17
C ALA A 290 11.00 -10.89 -10.04
N GLU A 291 12.27 -10.60 -9.79
CA GLU A 291 12.99 -11.12 -8.63
C GLU A 291 12.46 -10.45 -7.33
N GLY A 292 12.20 -11.25 -6.31
CA GLY A 292 11.65 -10.79 -5.04
C GLY A 292 10.14 -10.51 -5.03
N PHE A 293 9.40 -10.82 -6.11
CA PHE A 293 7.93 -10.85 -6.03
C PHE A 293 7.49 -12.04 -5.18
N SER A 294 6.73 -11.77 -4.13
CA SER A 294 6.06 -12.80 -3.33
C SER A 294 4.56 -12.58 -3.40
N THR A 295 3.81 -13.63 -3.71
CA THR A 295 2.36 -13.61 -3.56
C THR A 295 2.00 -13.37 -2.09
N ARG A 296 0.93 -12.61 -1.84
CA ARG A 296 0.36 -12.50 -0.49
C ARG A 296 -0.08 -13.87 0.02
N SER A 297 -0.04 -14.07 1.34
CA SER A 297 -0.71 -15.21 1.98
C SER A 297 -2.22 -15.17 1.68
N ASN A 298 -2.88 -16.32 1.63
CA ASN A 298 -4.33 -16.40 1.44
C ASN A 298 -5.12 -15.66 2.54
N GLU A 299 -4.52 -15.45 3.70
CA GLU A 299 -5.10 -14.73 4.84
C GLU A 299 -4.39 -13.39 5.03
N GLU A 300 -5.14 -12.28 4.93
CA GLU A 300 -4.68 -10.94 5.32
C GLU A 300 -5.07 -10.66 6.78
N PRO A 301 -4.11 -10.49 7.70
CA PRO A 301 -4.44 -10.12 9.08
C PRO A 301 -5.00 -8.69 9.12
N VAL A 302 -6.21 -8.54 9.66
CA VAL A 302 -6.90 -7.25 9.79
C VAL A 302 -6.12 -6.33 10.72
N ARG A 303 -5.37 -5.36 10.17
CA ARG A 303 -4.65 -4.34 10.95
C ARG A 303 -5.58 -3.19 11.33
N ASN A 304 -6.52 -3.46 12.22
CA ASN A 304 -7.42 -2.43 12.74
C ASN A 304 -6.93 -1.98 14.12
N CYS A 305 -6.72 -0.67 14.29
CA CYS A 305 -6.32 -0.05 15.55
C CYS A 305 -7.28 -0.35 16.73
N GLN A 306 -8.44 -0.94 16.48
CA GLN A 306 -9.39 -1.38 17.50
C GLN A 306 -8.94 -2.64 18.27
N GLN A 307 -8.00 -3.44 17.75
CA GLN A 307 -7.59 -4.70 18.40
C GLN A 307 -6.55 -4.54 19.52
N VAL A 308 -5.82 -3.41 19.58
CA VAL A 308 -4.98 -3.12 20.76
C VAL A 308 -5.89 -2.81 21.94
N LEU A 309 -5.65 -3.52 23.05
CA LEU A 309 -6.41 -3.34 24.29
C LEU A 309 -6.45 -1.86 24.69
N GLN A 310 -7.63 -1.37 25.07
CA GLN A 310 -7.81 0.02 25.45
C GLN A 310 -6.89 0.41 26.62
N THR A 311 -6.67 -0.50 27.55
CA THR A 311 -5.71 -0.37 28.66
C THR A 311 -4.28 -0.11 28.19
N THR A 312 -3.82 -0.78 27.13
CA THR A 312 -2.50 -0.54 26.53
C THR A 312 -2.42 0.86 25.92
N LYS A 313 -3.47 1.29 25.20
CA LYS A 313 -3.54 2.64 24.62
C LYS A 313 -3.50 3.70 25.71
N ASP A 314 -4.31 3.54 26.75
CA ASP A 314 -4.40 4.48 27.86
C ASP A 314 -3.07 4.56 28.62
N ARG A 315 -2.41 3.42 28.88
CA ARG A 315 -1.07 3.37 29.50
C ARG A 315 -0.06 4.19 28.69
N VAL A 316 -0.01 4.00 27.37
CA VAL A 316 0.93 4.72 26.50
C VAL A 316 0.59 6.21 26.46
N VAL A 317 -0.68 6.58 26.33
CA VAL A 317 -1.16 7.97 26.36
C VAL A 317 -0.75 8.65 27.67
N HIS A 318 -0.99 8.01 28.83
CA HIS A 318 -0.61 8.54 30.14
C HIS A 318 0.90 8.67 30.34
N MET A 319 1.68 7.71 29.85
CA MET A 319 3.14 7.76 29.92
C MET A 319 3.69 8.94 29.12
N VAL A 320 3.22 9.11 27.88
CA VAL A 320 3.61 10.23 27.02
C VAL A 320 3.19 11.56 27.63
N PHE A 321 1.98 11.63 28.21
CA PHE A 321 1.51 12.81 28.92
C PHE A 321 2.46 13.21 30.05
N LYS A 322 2.83 12.26 30.94
CA LYS A 322 3.77 12.53 32.04
C LYS A 322 5.13 13.02 31.54
N ALA A 323 5.66 12.40 30.49
CA ALA A 323 6.93 12.81 29.89
C ALA A 323 6.87 14.23 29.31
N VAL A 324 5.78 14.58 28.63
CA VAL A 324 5.58 15.94 28.10
C VAL A 324 5.44 16.96 29.24
N MET A 325 4.76 16.62 30.32
CA MET A 325 4.61 17.51 31.49
C MET A 325 5.92 17.73 32.25
N ALA A 326 6.81 16.73 32.25
CA ALA A 326 8.10 16.79 32.93
C ALA A 326 9.27 17.27 32.03
N ALA A 327 9.00 17.66 30.79
CA ALA A 327 10.05 18.08 29.87
C ALA A 327 10.71 19.40 30.31
N ASP A 328 12.02 19.52 30.14
CA ASP A 328 12.80 20.70 30.58
C ASP A 328 12.35 22.01 29.92
N ASN A 329 11.77 21.92 28.73
CA ASN A 329 11.21 23.04 27.99
C ASN A 329 9.72 23.27 28.28
N ALA A 330 9.22 22.81 29.42
CA ALA A 330 7.83 22.96 29.81
C ALA A 330 7.42 24.43 29.91
N GLN A 331 6.25 24.73 29.34
CA GLN A 331 5.67 26.06 29.32
C GLN A 331 4.33 26.06 30.05
N ALA A 332 3.89 27.25 30.44
CA ALA A 332 2.55 27.48 30.95
C ALA A 332 1.86 28.56 30.10
N ALA A 333 0.54 28.49 30.03
CA ALA A 333 -0.31 29.44 29.33
C ALA A 333 -1.42 29.93 30.27
N VAL A 334 -1.98 31.11 29.97
CA VAL A 334 -3.16 31.60 30.69
C VAL A 334 -4.39 30.87 30.13
N SER A 335 -5.13 30.21 31.01
CA SER A 335 -6.40 29.56 30.69
C SER A 335 -7.49 30.61 30.40
N HIS A 336 -8.62 30.17 29.84
CA HIS A 336 -9.78 31.04 29.66
C HIS A 336 -10.43 31.51 30.97
N THR A 337 -10.11 30.87 32.09
CA THR A 337 -10.56 31.28 33.43
C THR A 337 -9.60 32.26 34.10
N GLY A 338 -8.45 32.56 33.48
CA GLY A 338 -7.42 33.45 34.00
C GLY A 338 -6.33 32.73 34.81
N ASP A 339 -6.52 31.45 35.10
CA ASP A 339 -5.57 30.63 35.86
C ASP A 339 -4.38 30.19 35.00
N LEU A 340 -3.24 29.95 35.64
CA LEU A 340 -2.06 29.39 35.00
C LEU A 340 -2.29 27.91 34.67
N TRP A 341 -2.16 27.54 33.40
CA TRP A 341 -2.32 26.17 32.91
C TRP A 341 -0.98 25.64 32.37
N ARG A 342 -0.48 24.55 32.95
CA ARG A 342 0.78 23.93 32.51
C ARG A 342 0.57 23.22 31.19
N LYS A 343 1.09 23.81 30.11
CA LYS A 343 1.03 23.26 28.75
C LYS A 343 2.02 22.12 28.53
N GLY A 344 2.97 21.93 29.44
CA GLY A 344 4.08 21.00 29.27
C GLY A 344 5.04 21.46 28.19
N GLY A 345 5.97 20.58 27.83
CA GLY A 345 7.01 20.86 26.85
C GLY A 345 6.81 20.15 25.51
N SER A 346 7.91 19.99 24.79
CA SER A 346 7.95 19.27 23.51
C SER A 346 9.07 18.25 23.55
N ILE A 347 8.71 16.97 23.38
CA ILE A 347 9.67 15.85 23.42
C ILE A 347 9.81 15.21 22.02
N PRO A 348 11.00 14.75 21.64
CA PRO A 348 11.19 13.98 20.40
C PRO A 348 10.39 12.67 20.41
N LEU A 349 9.88 12.26 19.24
CA LEU A 349 9.24 10.95 19.09
C LEU A 349 10.20 9.79 19.38
N SER A 350 11.51 9.97 19.15
CA SER A 350 12.53 8.98 19.51
C SER A 350 12.53 8.70 21.01
N SER A 351 12.49 9.75 21.84
CA SER A 351 12.42 9.61 23.30
C SER A 351 11.17 8.87 23.75
N VAL A 352 10.02 9.09 23.08
CA VAL A 352 8.80 8.31 23.36
C VAL A 352 8.98 6.82 23.06
N VAL A 353 9.67 6.50 21.96
CA VAL A 353 9.93 5.11 21.57
C VAL A 353 10.90 4.45 22.56
N GLU A 354 11.90 5.18 23.04
CA GLU A 354 12.87 4.70 24.05
C GLU A 354 12.22 4.42 25.42
N MET A 355 11.14 5.13 25.76
CA MET A 355 10.39 4.90 27.00
C MET A 355 9.49 3.66 26.95
N LEU A 356 9.23 3.10 25.77
CA LEU A 356 8.31 1.97 25.59
C LEU A 356 9.08 0.66 25.46
N ASP A 357 8.58 -0.38 26.14
CA ASP A 357 9.12 -1.72 26.02
C ASP A 357 8.92 -2.30 24.62
N ARG A 358 9.83 -3.21 24.23
CA ARG A 358 9.86 -3.81 22.89
C ARG A 358 8.55 -4.52 22.54
N SER A 359 7.94 -5.22 23.49
CA SER A 359 6.64 -5.88 23.33
C SER A 359 5.54 -4.88 22.95
N THR A 360 5.46 -3.74 23.64
CA THR A 360 4.47 -2.70 23.35
C THR A 360 4.69 -2.06 21.98
N LEU A 361 5.94 -1.83 21.58
CA LEU A 361 6.26 -1.30 20.25
C LEU A 361 5.89 -2.28 19.14
N GLU A 362 6.11 -3.57 19.33
CA GLU A 362 5.73 -4.63 18.39
C GLU A 362 4.20 -4.77 18.29
N GLU A 363 3.49 -4.71 19.43
CA GLU A 363 2.02 -4.68 19.49
C GLU A 363 1.45 -3.46 18.74
N LEU A 364 2.00 -2.26 18.98
CA LEU A 364 1.56 -1.04 18.31
C LEU A 364 1.89 -1.03 16.81
N LYS A 365 3.03 -1.60 16.39
CA LYS A 365 3.41 -1.68 14.97
C LYS A 365 2.54 -2.66 14.21
N SER A 366 2.26 -3.83 14.79
CA SER A 366 1.45 -4.86 14.15
C SER A 366 -0.01 -4.42 13.99
N GLN A 367 -0.56 -3.70 14.97
CA GLN A 367 -2.00 -3.41 15.04
C GLN A 367 -2.42 -1.96 14.72
N CYS A 368 -1.57 -0.98 15.03
CA CYS A 368 -1.93 0.44 14.95
C CYS A 368 -1.05 1.27 13.99
N GLY A 369 -0.19 0.65 13.19
CA GLY A 369 0.77 1.38 12.37
C GLY A 369 1.81 2.16 13.19
N GLY A 370 2.02 1.77 14.46
CA GLY A 370 3.04 2.30 15.37
C GLY A 370 2.57 3.43 16.32
N VAL A 371 3.46 3.81 17.24
CA VAL A 371 3.26 4.86 18.27
C VAL A 371 2.84 6.21 17.67
N GLN A 372 3.47 6.61 16.57
CA GLN A 372 3.16 7.89 15.93
C GLN A 372 1.69 7.96 15.47
N THR A 373 1.16 6.85 14.97
CA THR A 373 -0.24 6.76 14.53
C THR A 373 -1.19 6.76 15.73
N LEU A 374 -0.85 6.04 16.81
CA LEU A 374 -1.61 6.11 18.07
C LEU A 374 -1.74 7.56 18.58
N LEU A 375 -0.65 8.32 18.62
CA LEU A 375 -0.65 9.71 19.07
C LEU A 375 -1.41 10.64 18.11
N ARG A 376 -1.36 10.39 16.80
CA ARG A 376 -2.17 11.12 15.82
C ARG A 376 -3.66 10.82 15.94
N ASN A 377 -4.03 9.60 16.31
CA ASN A 377 -5.43 9.23 16.57
C ASN A 377 -5.93 9.91 17.86
N HIS A 378 -5.07 10.07 18.86
CA HIS A 378 -5.33 10.87 20.07
C HIS A 378 -5.08 12.37 19.85
N SER A 379 -5.48 12.88 18.69
CA SER A 379 -5.26 14.29 18.33
C SER A 379 -6.00 15.29 19.23
N HIS A 380 -6.98 14.86 20.01
CA HIS A 380 -7.63 15.70 21.02
C HIS A 380 -6.75 15.95 22.25
N ILE A 381 -5.67 15.17 22.44
CA ILE A 381 -4.70 15.30 23.54
C ILE A 381 -3.38 15.83 23.00
N PHE A 382 -2.88 15.22 21.91
CA PHE A 382 -1.52 15.47 21.41
C PHE A 382 -1.49 16.24 20.09
N GLN A 383 -0.40 17.00 19.92
CA GLN A 383 0.03 17.56 18.66
C GLN A 383 1.36 16.92 18.25
N VAL A 384 1.33 16.19 17.12
CA VAL A 384 2.51 15.54 16.54
C VAL A 384 2.92 16.27 15.27
N SER A 385 4.06 16.96 15.28
CA SER A 385 4.58 17.73 14.15
C SER A 385 6.11 17.80 14.19
N GLY A 386 6.77 17.75 13.03
CA GLY A 386 8.23 17.91 12.94
C GLY A 386 9.03 16.88 13.75
N GLY A 387 8.54 15.65 13.87
CA GLY A 387 9.21 14.59 14.64
C GLY A 387 9.10 14.73 16.17
N LYS A 388 8.34 15.69 16.67
CA LYS A 388 8.12 15.94 18.11
C LYS A 388 6.66 15.76 18.49
N VAL A 389 6.42 15.49 19.77
CA VAL A 389 5.10 15.46 20.39
C VAL A 389 5.03 16.46 21.53
N GLN A 390 3.90 17.15 21.63
CA GLN A 390 3.55 18.06 22.72
C GLN A 390 2.05 17.96 23.00
N LEU A 391 1.59 18.51 24.12
CA LEU A 391 0.15 18.64 24.37
C LEU A 391 -0.46 19.58 23.34
N ARG A 392 -1.69 19.26 22.92
CA ARG A 392 -2.48 20.19 22.13
C ARG A 392 -2.90 21.34 23.04
N ASP A 393 -2.62 22.54 22.59
CA ASP A 393 -2.93 23.74 23.34
C ASP A 393 -4.43 24.05 23.27
N PHE A 394 -5.13 23.89 24.40
CA PHE A 394 -6.54 24.21 24.50
C PHE A 394 -6.80 25.61 25.05
N SER A 395 -5.77 26.34 25.49
CA SER A 395 -5.90 27.72 25.98
C SER A 395 -6.05 28.74 24.86
N VAL A 396 -5.66 28.38 23.63
CA VAL A 396 -5.90 29.20 22.44
C VAL A 396 -7.30 29.01 21.90
N SER A 397 -7.85 30.03 21.21
CA SER A 397 -9.21 30.01 20.64
C SER A 397 -9.46 28.86 19.68
N ASN A 398 -8.50 28.53 18.80
CA ASN A 398 -8.56 27.38 17.89
C ASN A 398 -7.32 26.46 18.03
N PRO A 399 -7.44 25.33 18.77
CA PRO A 399 -6.37 24.37 18.99
C PRO A 399 -5.84 23.67 17.73
N TRP A 400 -6.54 23.81 16.59
CA TRP A 400 -6.18 23.19 15.30
C TRP A 400 -5.76 24.20 14.23
N ALA A 401 -5.55 25.46 14.57
CA ALA A 401 -5.20 26.53 13.62
C ALA A 401 -3.96 26.22 12.75
N HIS A 402 -3.01 25.42 13.26
CA HIS A 402 -1.81 25.00 12.52
C HIS A 402 -2.08 23.97 11.41
N LYS A 403 -3.27 23.37 11.33
CA LYS A 403 -3.63 22.49 10.21
C LYS A 403 -4.10 23.35 9.03
N PRO A 404 -3.56 23.15 7.80
CA PRO A 404 -4.11 23.83 6.63
C PRO A 404 -5.60 23.50 6.51
N ALA A 405 -6.42 24.51 6.25
CA ALA A 405 -7.86 24.35 6.11
C ALA A 405 -8.14 23.27 5.05
N ALA A 406 -8.59 22.09 5.49
CA ALA A 406 -8.93 21.02 4.58
C ALA A 406 -10.12 21.46 3.72
N LYS A 407 -10.05 21.26 2.40
CA LYS A 407 -11.17 21.43 1.46
C LYS A 407 -12.27 20.35 1.65
N ALA A 408 -12.53 19.94 2.89
CA ALA A 408 -13.58 18.98 3.22
C ALA A 408 -14.91 19.74 3.38
N PRO A 409 -16.05 19.13 3.04
CA PRO A 409 -17.36 19.72 3.33
C PRO A 409 -17.41 20.02 4.84
N LYS A 410 -17.84 21.23 5.20
CA LYS A 410 -18.04 21.65 6.59
C LYS A 410 -19.06 20.68 7.21
N LYS A 411 -18.60 19.63 7.89
CA LYS A 411 -19.45 18.86 8.79
C LYS A 411 -19.97 19.84 9.83
N ASP A 412 -21.27 19.80 10.09
CA ASP A 412 -21.87 20.64 11.12
C ASP A 412 -21.19 20.34 12.45
N ALA A 413 -20.47 21.34 12.99
CA ALA A 413 -19.71 21.21 14.22
C ALA A 413 -20.63 20.89 15.42
N SER A 414 -21.93 21.22 15.30
CA SER A 414 -22.95 20.89 16.30
C SER A 414 -23.09 19.37 16.54
N LEU A 415 -22.88 18.55 15.50
CA LEU A 415 -23.04 17.09 15.57
C LEU A 415 -21.95 16.37 16.38
N CYS A 416 -20.80 17.03 16.58
CA CYS A 416 -19.69 16.47 17.35
C CYS A 416 -19.52 17.12 18.73
N TYR A 417 -20.35 18.12 19.07
CA TYR A 417 -20.26 18.87 20.32
C TYR A 417 -20.60 17.99 21.53
N LYS A 418 -19.68 17.91 22.49
CA LYS A 418 -19.78 17.14 23.74
C LYS A 418 -20.16 15.66 23.55
N THR A 419 -19.75 15.06 22.44
CA THR A 419 -20.00 13.63 22.15
C THR A 419 -18.98 12.69 22.82
N THR A 420 -17.89 13.23 23.35
CA THR A 420 -16.88 12.49 24.12
C THR A 420 -16.44 13.30 25.35
N LEU A 421 -16.01 12.60 26.40
CA LEU A 421 -15.47 13.22 27.61
C LEU A 421 -14.19 14.01 27.31
N CYS A 422 -14.00 15.10 28.04
CA CYS A 422 -12.81 15.93 27.98
C CYS A 422 -11.66 15.25 28.70
N TRP A 423 -10.66 14.80 27.95
CA TRP A 423 -9.51 14.13 28.52
C TRP A 423 -8.74 15.03 29.52
N PHE A 424 -8.57 16.32 29.20
CA PHE A 424 -7.88 17.26 30.09
C PHE A 424 -8.61 17.50 31.41
N HIS A 425 -9.95 17.54 31.40
CA HIS A 425 -10.73 17.73 32.63
C HIS A 425 -10.51 16.57 33.61
N GLY A 426 -10.46 15.33 33.12
CA GLY A 426 -10.28 14.14 33.97
C GLY A 426 -8.84 13.77 34.30
N ASN A 427 -7.85 14.22 33.52
CA ASN A 427 -6.48 13.69 33.60
C ASN A 427 -5.39 14.76 33.75
N HIS A 428 -5.68 16.03 33.46
CA HIS A 428 -4.72 17.11 33.63
C HIS A 428 -4.76 17.63 35.08
N PRO A 429 -3.61 17.84 35.75
CA PRO A 429 -3.61 18.30 37.15
C PRO A 429 -4.22 19.69 37.33
N ASP A 430 -4.13 20.55 36.31
CA ASP A 430 -4.75 21.89 36.29
C ASP A 430 -6.15 21.88 35.65
N GLY A 431 -6.70 20.69 35.33
CA GLY A 431 -7.95 20.54 34.61
C GLY A 431 -7.91 21.03 33.16
N CYS A 432 -9.08 21.23 32.57
CA CYS A 432 -9.22 21.75 31.21
C CYS A 432 -9.03 23.28 31.22
N PRO A 433 -8.20 23.86 30.33
CA PRO A 433 -7.97 25.31 30.29
C PRO A 433 -9.16 26.11 29.71
N ARG A 434 -10.26 25.44 29.34
CA ARG A 434 -11.47 26.06 28.80
C ARG A 434 -12.59 26.00 29.83
N GLN A 435 -13.40 27.06 29.84
CA GLN A 435 -14.71 27.03 30.48
C GLN A 435 -15.58 25.90 29.87
N ALA A 436 -16.39 25.25 30.70
CA ALA A 436 -17.17 24.06 30.32
C ALA A 436 -18.11 24.32 29.13
N GLU A 437 -18.64 25.54 29.00
CA GLU A 437 -19.52 25.96 27.92
C GLU A 437 -18.78 26.11 26.58
N LYS A 438 -17.49 26.51 26.66
CA LYS A 438 -16.61 26.77 25.51
C LYS A 438 -15.73 25.57 25.13
N CYS A 439 -15.83 24.47 25.87
CA CYS A 439 -15.16 23.22 25.54
C CYS A 439 -16.04 22.38 24.62
N ASN A 440 -15.45 21.87 23.54
CA ASN A 440 -16.14 20.97 22.62
C ASN A 440 -16.31 19.55 23.18
N PHE A 441 -15.71 19.26 24.33
CA PHE A 441 -15.73 17.96 25.02
C PHE A 441 -16.44 18.10 26.36
N ALA A 442 -17.11 17.04 26.80
CA ALA A 442 -17.92 17.04 28.02
C ALA A 442 -17.04 17.02 29.29
N HIS A 443 -17.25 17.96 30.20
CA HIS A 443 -16.62 18.03 31.54
C HIS A 443 -17.43 17.22 32.56
N GLY A 444 -17.67 15.94 32.26
CA GLY A 444 -18.48 15.03 33.07
C GLY A 444 -19.55 14.31 32.24
N PHE A 445 -20.16 13.28 32.84
CA PHE A 445 -21.21 12.49 32.18
C PHE A 445 -22.50 13.28 31.94
N GLU A 446 -22.78 14.27 32.81
CA GLU A 446 -23.95 15.15 32.71
C GLU A 446 -23.98 15.97 31.41
N GLU A 447 -22.80 16.30 30.87
CA GLU A 447 -22.71 17.09 29.63
C GLU A 447 -22.58 16.23 28.37
N LEU A 448 -22.47 14.91 28.53
CA LEU A 448 -22.18 13.98 27.43
C LEU A 448 -23.42 13.80 26.55
N ARG A 449 -23.27 14.08 25.26
CA ARG A 449 -24.35 13.99 24.27
C ARG A 449 -24.21 12.72 23.43
N PRO A 450 -25.32 12.07 23.04
CA PRO A 450 -25.28 10.95 22.11
C PRO A 450 -24.75 11.41 20.75
N ARG A 451 -23.97 10.54 20.11
CA ARG A 451 -23.41 10.82 18.79
C ARG A 451 -24.53 10.72 17.75
N VAL A 452 -24.94 11.86 17.19
CA VAL A 452 -25.92 11.90 16.10
C VAL A 452 -25.20 11.63 14.79
N GLU A 453 -25.55 10.52 14.12
CA GLU A 453 -25.00 10.24 12.80
C GLU A 453 -25.50 11.29 11.79
N PRO A 454 -24.61 11.84 10.94
CA PRO A 454 -25.07 12.76 9.91
C PRO A 454 -26.03 12.02 8.99
N LYS A 455 -27.27 12.53 8.89
CA LYS A 455 -28.26 12.11 7.89
C LYS A 455 -27.67 12.12 6.50
#